data_AF-A0A1F6F1P9-F1
#
_entry.id   AF-A0A1F6F1P9-F1
#
_cell.length_a   1.000
_cell.length_b   1.000
_cell.length_c   1.000
_cell.angle_alpha   90.00
_cell.angle_beta   90.00
_cell.angle_gamma   90.00
#
_symmetry.space_group_name_H-M   'P 1'
#
loop_
_entity.id
_entity.type
_entity.pdbx_description
1 polymer ?
#
loop_
_entity_poly.entity_id
_entity_poly.type
_entity_poly.pdbx_seq_one_letter_code
_entity_poly.pdbx_strand_id
1 'polypeptide(L)'
;MDSQNRVANLSDFRRESAEQLSRLIDDLNEHNRHHGPGANMGKMLGRFLSARIEGQDPDMNRAQAEVIVESAQDARTGLAELQTKHRAVLNRFGLSLAHEASIGLRHGLPSGPISMKVTDVRAFLRYAQSVKPILTSEGRNGPFKTLLESVEQQIRTIDFEHPSPIDRSILENLDDEAEAFGRIDPDLDLRTLKQYALFQQTKRLPNYLAVEHAGLWHNPGKGFGPADWIKDMMPAELDRRWAHAAETLRSQQKLEKTGVAQELKSHLLLCIEKAIENLSEIQWSKDYDYKEDFSKILEKYRGEINSIGN
;
A
#
# COMPACT_ATOMS: atom_id res chain seq x y z
N MET A 1 -45.27 13.40 -15.15
CA MET A 1 -44.11 14.22 -15.54
C MET A 1 -43.04 14.34 -14.45
N ASP A 2 -43.25 13.84 -13.21
CA ASP A 2 -42.28 13.97 -12.11
C ASP A 2 -41.12 12.94 -12.08
N SER A 3 -41.22 11.79 -12.76
CA SER A 3 -40.16 10.78 -12.70
C SER A 3 -38.95 11.12 -13.58
N GLN A 4 -39.16 11.78 -14.73
CA GLN A 4 -38.09 12.15 -15.65
C GLN A 4 -37.22 13.30 -15.11
N ASN A 5 -37.81 14.29 -14.44
CA ASN A 5 -37.05 15.36 -13.76
C ASN A 5 -36.24 14.87 -12.55
N ARG A 6 -36.74 13.86 -11.81
CA ARG A 6 -35.97 13.23 -10.74
C ARG A 6 -34.79 12.41 -11.27
N VAL A 7 -34.95 11.73 -12.40
CA VAL A 7 -33.89 10.92 -13.01
C VAL A 7 -32.79 11.82 -13.62
N ALA A 8 -33.14 12.94 -14.24
CA ALA A 8 -32.19 13.93 -14.76
C ALA A 8 -31.37 14.60 -13.64
N ASN A 9 -32.03 15.03 -12.56
CA ASN A 9 -31.34 15.60 -11.38
C ASN A 9 -30.38 14.59 -10.71
N LEU A 10 -30.74 13.30 -10.72
CA LEU A 10 -29.87 12.25 -10.18
C LEU A 10 -28.69 11.92 -11.10
N SER A 11 -28.84 11.97 -12.43
CA SER A 11 -27.72 11.77 -13.36
C SER A 11 -26.74 12.94 -13.35
N ASP A 12 -27.23 14.17 -13.26
CA ASP A 12 -26.39 15.36 -13.22
C ASP A 12 -25.61 15.44 -11.90
N PHE A 13 -26.28 15.17 -10.78
CA PHE A 13 -25.64 15.05 -9.46
C PHE A 13 -24.52 13.99 -9.43
N ARG A 14 -24.70 12.87 -10.15
CA ARG A 14 -23.70 11.80 -10.24
C ARG A 14 -22.49 12.20 -11.06
N ARG A 15 -22.71 12.81 -12.22
CA ARG A 15 -21.62 13.28 -13.09
C ARG A 15 -20.79 14.34 -12.37
N GLU A 16 -21.48 15.29 -11.72
CA GLU A 16 -20.84 16.33 -10.93
C GLU A 16 -20.01 15.76 -9.77
N SER A 17 -20.50 14.74 -9.07
CA SER A 17 -19.78 14.12 -7.95
C SER A 17 -18.53 13.35 -8.40
N ALA A 18 -18.58 12.64 -9.54
CA ALA A 18 -17.41 11.95 -10.10
C ALA A 18 -16.37 12.94 -10.64
N GLU A 19 -16.81 14.02 -11.31
CA GLU A 19 -15.93 15.10 -11.75
C GLU A 19 -15.27 15.82 -10.56
N GLN A 20 -16.02 16.06 -9.49
CA GLN A 20 -15.52 16.66 -8.25
C GLN A 20 -14.48 15.77 -7.55
N LEU A 21 -14.72 14.46 -7.46
CA LEU A 21 -13.75 13.51 -6.91
C LEU A 21 -12.49 13.41 -7.81
N SER A 22 -12.67 13.43 -9.13
CA SER A 22 -11.55 13.44 -10.08
C SER A 22 -10.67 14.67 -9.89
N ARG A 23 -11.26 15.87 -9.77
CA ARG A 23 -10.52 17.11 -9.49
C ARG A 23 -9.77 17.07 -8.16
N LEU A 24 -10.37 16.49 -7.11
CA LEU A 24 -9.68 16.28 -5.84
C LEU A 24 -8.42 15.42 -6.02
N ILE A 25 -8.54 14.34 -6.79
CA ILE A 25 -7.43 13.41 -7.02
C ILE A 25 -6.35 14.02 -7.92
N ASP A 26 -6.73 14.77 -8.95
CA ASP A 26 -5.79 15.51 -9.79
C ASP A 26 -5.00 16.53 -8.97
N ASP A 27 -5.67 17.31 -8.11
CA ASP A 27 -5.01 18.28 -7.23
C ASP A 27 -4.10 17.58 -6.18
N LEU A 28 -4.52 16.44 -5.64
CA LEU A 28 -3.70 15.62 -4.73
C LEU A 28 -2.44 15.08 -5.42
N ASN A 29 -2.60 14.52 -6.62
CA ASN A 29 -1.50 14.00 -7.42
C ASN A 29 -0.52 15.12 -7.79
N GLU A 30 -1.05 16.28 -8.18
CA GLU A 30 -0.22 17.43 -8.52
C GLU A 30 0.58 17.94 -7.32
N HIS A 31 -0.05 18.05 -6.14
CA HIS A 31 0.66 18.38 -4.91
C HIS A 31 1.75 17.34 -4.59
N ASN A 32 1.41 16.05 -4.59
CA ASN A 32 2.34 14.97 -4.27
C ASN A 32 3.47 14.82 -5.30
N ARG A 33 3.25 15.23 -6.56
CA ARG A 33 4.29 15.30 -7.59
C ARG A 33 5.36 16.35 -7.26
N HIS A 34 4.98 17.46 -6.62
CA HIS A 34 5.89 18.56 -6.28
C HIS A 34 6.47 18.47 -4.86
N HIS A 35 5.78 17.80 -3.94
CA HIS A 35 6.12 17.80 -2.52
C HIS A 35 6.21 16.39 -1.90
N GLY A 36 5.99 15.34 -2.69
CA GLY A 36 6.09 13.95 -2.25
C GLY A 36 7.53 13.44 -2.14
N PRO A 37 7.70 12.15 -1.80
CA PRO A 37 9.02 11.56 -1.50
C PRO A 37 10.05 11.74 -2.61
N GLY A 38 9.67 11.52 -3.87
CA GLY A 38 10.58 11.67 -5.01
C GLY A 38 11.01 13.13 -5.23
N ALA A 39 10.09 14.09 -5.09
CA ALA A 39 10.41 15.50 -5.21
C ALA A 39 11.33 15.97 -4.08
N ASN A 40 11.07 15.55 -2.83
CA ASN A 40 11.92 15.88 -1.69
C ASN A 40 13.32 15.25 -1.81
N MET A 41 13.44 14.03 -2.32
CA MET A 41 14.73 13.42 -2.64
C MET A 41 15.45 14.22 -3.73
N GLY A 42 14.74 14.68 -4.76
CA GLY A 42 15.27 15.57 -5.79
C GLY A 42 15.77 16.91 -5.24
N LYS A 43 14.99 17.58 -4.38
CA LYS A 43 15.38 18.82 -3.69
C LYS A 43 16.63 18.62 -2.84
N MET A 44 16.70 17.51 -2.10
CA MET A 44 17.84 17.15 -1.25
C MET A 44 19.11 16.97 -2.07
N LEU A 45 19.05 16.19 -3.16
CA LEU A 45 20.17 16.00 -4.09
C LEU A 45 20.57 17.33 -4.75
N GLY A 46 19.59 18.14 -5.17
CA GLY A 46 19.83 19.45 -5.75
C GLY A 46 20.63 20.36 -4.80
N ARG A 47 20.21 20.46 -3.54
CA ARG A 47 20.92 21.25 -2.52
C ARG A 47 22.33 20.75 -2.25
N PHE A 48 22.51 19.44 -2.15
CA PHE A 48 23.83 18.83 -1.99
C PHE A 48 24.77 19.17 -3.16
N LEU A 49 24.27 19.08 -4.39
CA LEU A 49 25.05 19.40 -5.59
C LEU A 49 25.33 20.89 -5.73
N SER A 50 24.36 21.75 -5.40
CA SER A 50 24.54 23.22 -5.44
C SER A 50 25.57 23.72 -4.45
N ALA A 51 25.62 23.16 -3.23
CA ALA A 51 26.64 23.51 -2.24
C ALA A 51 28.07 23.34 -2.81
N ARG A 52 28.29 22.25 -3.56
CA ARG A 52 29.56 21.99 -4.25
C ARG A 52 29.86 22.99 -5.37
N ILE A 53 28.84 23.44 -6.11
CA ILE A 53 28.98 24.45 -7.17
C ILE A 53 29.30 25.82 -6.57
N GLU A 54 28.72 26.13 -5.41
CA GLU A 54 28.91 27.40 -4.68
C GLU A 54 30.21 27.45 -3.86
N GLY A 55 31.05 26.42 -3.94
CA GLY A 55 32.34 26.36 -3.22
C GLY A 55 32.20 26.10 -1.72
N GLN A 56 31.04 25.58 -1.27
CA GLN A 56 30.83 25.10 0.09
C GLN A 56 31.10 23.60 0.17
N ASP A 57 31.50 23.11 1.35
CA ASP A 57 31.60 21.67 1.58
C ASP A 57 30.19 21.05 1.54
N PRO A 58 29.94 20.10 0.62
CA PRO A 58 28.61 19.53 0.47
C PRO A 58 28.31 18.60 1.64
N ASP A 59 27.31 18.96 2.45
CA ASP A 59 26.86 18.22 3.62
C ASP A 59 25.45 17.66 3.39
N MET A 60 25.35 16.34 3.32
CA MET A 60 24.07 15.64 3.16
C MET A 60 23.14 15.84 4.35
N ASN A 61 23.67 15.91 5.57
CA ASN A 61 22.84 16.04 6.76
C ASN A 61 22.19 17.43 6.81
N ARG A 62 22.93 18.47 6.42
CA ARG A 62 22.41 19.83 6.30
C ARG A 62 21.34 19.92 5.20
N ALA A 63 21.63 19.41 4.00
CA ALA A 63 20.67 19.40 2.90
C ALA A 63 19.37 18.66 3.28
N GLN A 64 19.50 17.53 3.98
CA GLN A 64 18.37 16.76 4.48
C GLN A 64 17.56 17.54 5.52
N ALA A 65 18.21 18.14 6.52
CA ALA A 65 17.56 18.92 7.57
C ALA A 65 16.73 20.09 7.01
N GLU A 66 17.27 20.80 6.03
CA GLU A 66 16.56 21.93 5.40
C GLU A 66 15.34 21.45 4.58
N VAL A 67 15.47 20.34 3.84
CA VAL A 67 14.34 19.75 3.08
C VAL A 67 13.26 19.21 4.02
N ILE A 68 13.62 18.67 5.18
CA ILE A 68 12.64 18.22 6.18
C ILE A 68 11.77 19.37 6.65
N VAL A 69 12.37 20.51 7.00
CA VAL A 69 11.62 21.69 7.47
C VAL A 69 10.73 22.24 6.37
N GLU A 70 11.27 22.40 5.16
CA GLU A 70 10.51 22.89 3.99
C GLU A 70 9.33 21.95 3.67
N SER A 71 9.59 20.65 3.54
CA SER A 71 8.56 19.67 3.20
C SER A 71 7.45 19.61 4.25
N ALA A 72 7.76 19.77 5.54
CA ALA A 72 6.76 19.81 6.60
C ALA A 72 5.84 21.05 6.50
N GLN A 73 6.38 22.18 6.07
CA GLN A 73 5.61 23.41 5.89
C GLN A 73 4.75 23.36 4.62
N ASP A 74 5.31 22.89 3.51
CA ASP A 74 4.60 22.67 2.24
C ASP A 74 3.39 21.74 2.46
N ALA A 75 3.64 20.61 3.12
CA ALA A 75 2.64 19.62 3.51
C ALA A 75 1.47 20.21 4.30
N ARG A 76 1.76 21.01 5.33
CA ARG A 76 0.72 21.63 6.18
C ARG A 76 -0.11 22.63 5.40
N THR A 77 0.55 23.44 4.57
CA THR A 77 -0.10 24.47 3.75
C THR A 77 -0.98 23.82 2.69
N GLY A 78 -0.42 22.89 1.91
CA GLY A 78 -1.15 22.13 0.90
C GLY A 78 -2.31 21.33 1.48
N LEU A 79 -2.15 20.72 2.66
CA LEU A 79 -3.25 20.03 3.35
C LEU A 79 -4.40 21.00 3.66
N ALA A 80 -4.11 22.15 4.25
CA ALA A 80 -5.13 23.14 4.60
C ALA A 80 -5.86 23.69 3.35
N GLU A 81 -5.10 23.95 2.28
CA GLU A 81 -5.64 24.41 1.01
C GLU A 81 -6.55 23.36 0.36
N LEU A 82 -6.09 22.12 0.22
CA LEU A 82 -6.86 21.04 -0.39
C LEU A 82 -8.10 20.71 0.44
N GLN A 83 -7.99 20.67 1.77
CA GLN A 83 -9.14 20.48 2.66
C GLN A 83 -10.18 21.59 2.51
N THR A 84 -9.73 22.84 2.35
CA THR A 84 -10.63 23.99 2.17
C THR A 84 -11.30 23.95 0.80
N LYS A 85 -10.52 23.75 -0.27
CA LYS A 85 -10.97 23.70 -1.67
C LYS A 85 -11.99 22.57 -1.90
N HIS A 86 -11.75 21.41 -1.31
CA HIS A 86 -12.54 20.19 -1.54
C HIS A 86 -13.45 19.80 -0.38
N ARG A 87 -13.67 20.69 0.60
CA ARG A 87 -14.44 20.40 1.82
C ARG A 87 -15.79 19.75 1.56
N ALA A 88 -16.54 20.26 0.57
CA ALA A 88 -17.86 19.75 0.23
C ALA A 88 -17.81 18.30 -0.29
N VAL A 89 -16.80 17.99 -1.10
CA VAL A 89 -16.57 16.64 -1.64
C VAL A 89 -16.12 15.72 -0.52
N LEU A 90 -15.12 16.12 0.26
CA LEU A 90 -14.63 15.34 1.40
C LEU A 90 -15.75 14.97 2.36
N ASN A 91 -16.56 15.95 2.81
CA ASN A 91 -17.69 15.71 3.70
C ASN A 91 -18.77 14.81 3.07
N ARG A 92 -19.07 15.00 1.77
CA ARG A 92 -20.09 14.21 1.06
C ARG A 92 -19.72 12.73 0.98
N PHE A 93 -18.43 12.45 0.75
CA PHE A 93 -17.93 11.09 0.58
C PHE A 93 -17.47 10.45 1.91
N GLY A 94 -17.56 11.17 3.03
CA GLY A 94 -17.05 10.70 4.32
C GLY A 94 -15.52 10.55 4.30
N LEU A 95 -14.83 11.41 3.57
CA LEU A 95 -13.39 11.40 3.40
C LEU A 95 -12.76 12.57 4.17
N SER A 96 -11.51 12.38 4.57
CA SER A 96 -10.63 13.45 5.01
C SER A 96 -9.31 13.33 4.28
N LEU A 97 -8.54 14.41 4.26
CA LEU A 97 -7.15 14.37 3.86
C LEU A 97 -6.30 14.26 5.10
N ALA A 98 -5.34 13.35 5.07
CA ALA A 98 -4.37 13.17 6.13
C ALA A 98 -2.98 13.25 5.54
N HIS A 99 -2.05 13.71 6.38
CA HIS A 99 -0.67 13.84 6.00
C HIS A 99 0.15 12.77 6.74
N GLU A 100 0.87 11.91 6.02
CA GLU A 100 1.63 10.79 6.60
C GLU A 100 2.93 11.20 7.35
N ALA A 101 3.27 12.50 7.31
CA ALA A 101 4.41 13.14 7.99
C ALA A 101 4.62 12.74 9.44
N SER A 102 3.57 12.41 10.19
CA SER A 102 3.72 12.23 11.64
C SER A 102 4.70 11.12 11.99
N ILE A 103 4.96 10.19 11.06
CA ILE A 103 5.94 9.11 11.24
C ILE A 103 7.30 9.53 10.69
N GLY A 104 7.40 10.01 9.45
CA GLY A 104 8.66 10.42 8.82
C GLY A 104 9.38 11.54 9.59
N LEU A 105 8.66 12.58 10.01
CA LEU A 105 9.25 13.69 10.76
C LEU A 105 9.80 13.27 12.13
N ARG A 106 9.22 12.23 12.78
CA ARG A 106 9.74 11.68 14.03
C ARG A 106 11.08 10.98 13.85
N HIS A 107 11.38 10.55 12.62
CA HIS A 107 12.62 9.86 12.26
C HIS A 107 13.58 10.75 11.47
N GLY A 108 13.34 12.07 11.42
CA GLY A 108 14.18 12.99 10.64
C GLY A 108 14.13 12.69 9.14
N LEU A 109 12.95 12.35 8.62
CA LEU A 109 12.71 12.14 7.20
C LEU A 109 11.78 13.23 6.66
N PRO A 110 11.90 13.59 5.36
CA PRO A 110 10.99 14.53 4.73
C PRO A 110 9.54 14.11 4.88
N SER A 111 8.66 15.11 4.81
CA SER A 111 7.21 14.91 4.84
C SER A 111 6.76 13.91 3.76
N GLY A 112 5.98 12.91 4.16
CA GLY A 112 5.34 11.96 3.22
C GLY A 112 4.25 12.61 2.37
N PRO A 113 3.58 11.88 1.45
CA PRO A 113 2.49 12.43 0.65
C PRO A 113 1.24 12.76 1.50
N ILE A 114 0.35 13.59 0.94
CA ILE A 114 -1.02 13.71 1.43
C ILE A 114 -1.83 12.55 0.86
N SER A 115 -2.52 11.81 1.72
CA SER A 115 -3.40 10.70 1.36
C SER A 115 -4.84 10.96 1.77
N MET A 116 -5.78 10.29 1.11
CA MET A 116 -7.19 10.32 1.50
C MET A 116 -7.46 9.27 2.58
N LYS A 117 -8.35 9.57 3.52
CA LYS A 117 -8.78 8.61 4.54
C LYS A 117 -10.29 8.60 4.65
N VAL A 118 -10.85 7.41 4.73
CA VAL A 118 -12.27 7.25 5.07
C VAL A 118 -12.43 7.59 6.56
N THR A 119 -13.35 8.51 6.85
CA THR A 119 -13.71 8.96 8.20
C THR A 119 -15.18 8.74 8.54
N ASP A 120 -16.04 8.57 7.53
CA ASP A 120 -17.43 8.15 7.68
C ASP A 120 -17.76 7.07 6.64
N VAL A 121 -17.62 5.81 7.05
CA VAL A 121 -17.90 4.63 6.24
C VAL A 121 -19.35 4.63 5.76
N ARG A 122 -20.31 5.10 6.58
CA ARG A 122 -21.73 5.13 6.17
C ARG A 122 -21.97 6.16 5.08
N ALA A 123 -21.30 7.32 5.13
CA ALA A 123 -21.35 8.29 4.05
C ALA A 123 -20.74 7.71 2.75
N PHE A 124 -19.59 7.05 2.86
CA PHE A 124 -18.96 6.37 1.72
C PHE A 124 -19.87 5.30 1.10
N LEU A 125 -20.40 4.36 1.90
CA LEU A 125 -21.28 3.30 1.43
C LEU A 125 -22.58 3.84 0.82
N ARG A 126 -23.21 4.85 1.44
CA ARG A 126 -24.40 5.51 0.87
C ARG A 126 -24.12 6.14 -0.48
N TYR A 127 -22.95 6.77 -0.63
CA TYR A 127 -22.53 7.30 -1.91
C TYR A 127 -22.37 6.17 -2.93
N ALA A 128 -21.62 5.11 -2.61
CA ALA A 128 -21.42 3.97 -3.51
C ALA A 128 -22.75 3.33 -3.95
N GLN A 129 -23.69 3.20 -3.02
CA GLN A 129 -25.06 2.71 -3.28
C GLN A 129 -25.90 3.67 -4.14
N SER A 130 -25.53 4.95 -4.26
CA SER A 130 -26.23 5.93 -5.09
C SER A 130 -25.70 6.03 -6.53
N VAL A 131 -24.49 5.53 -6.77
CA VAL A 131 -23.79 5.52 -8.07
C VAL A 131 -24.25 4.32 -8.89
N LYS A 132 -24.64 4.54 -10.16
CA LYS A 132 -24.86 3.45 -11.11
C LYS A 132 -23.49 2.90 -11.56
N PRO A 133 -23.35 1.59 -11.81
CA PRO A 133 -22.12 1.00 -12.32
C PRO A 133 -21.62 1.79 -13.54
N ILE A 134 -20.37 2.22 -13.51
CA ILE A 134 -19.74 2.88 -14.65
C ILE A 134 -19.41 1.76 -15.64
N LEU A 135 -20.27 1.58 -16.65
CA LEU A 135 -19.98 0.69 -17.78
C LEU A 135 -18.85 1.34 -18.61
N THR A 136 -17.67 0.76 -18.53
CA THR A 136 -16.42 1.31 -19.06
C THR A 136 -16.39 1.34 -20.60
N SER A 137 -16.10 2.53 -21.13
CA SER A 137 -15.40 2.70 -22.42
C SER A 137 -14.43 3.90 -22.42
N GLU A 138 -14.40 4.72 -21.36
CA GLU A 138 -13.55 5.91 -21.28
C GLU A 138 -12.88 5.98 -19.91
N GLY A 139 -11.63 5.53 -19.76
CA GLY A 139 -10.59 5.92 -18.79
C GLY A 139 -10.89 6.48 -17.37
N ARG A 140 -12.11 6.33 -16.83
CA ARG A 140 -12.61 7.00 -15.61
C ARG A 140 -12.42 6.18 -14.33
N ASN A 141 -11.63 5.10 -14.39
CA ASN A 141 -11.39 4.21 -13.24
C ASN A 141 -10.35 4.79 -12.27
N GLY A 142 -9.56 5.78 -12.71
CA GLY A 142 -8.47 6.40 -11.93
C GLY A 142 -8.89 6.86 -10.53
N PRO A 143 -9.98 7.64 -10.39
CA PRO A 143 -10.43 8.16 -9.10
C PRO A 143 -10.75 7.08 -8.06
N PHE A 144 -11.49 6.05 -8.47
CA PHE A 144 -11.92 4.99 -7.56
C PHE A 144 -10.80 4.01 -7.26
N LYS A 145 -9.87 3.81 -8.20
CA LYS A 145 -8.64 3.07 -7.94
C LYS A 145 -7.78 3.75 -6.88
N THR A 146 -7.55 5.07 -6.99
CA THR A 146 -6.80 5.81 -5.97
C THR A 146 -7.51 5.77 -4.61
N LEU A 147 -8.84 5.85 -4.58
CA LEU A 147 -9.59 5.72 -3.33
C LEU A 147 -9.46 4.32 -2.72
N LEU A 148 -9.55 3.26 -3.53
CA LEU A 148 -9.35 1.87 -3.10
C LEU A 148 -7.95 1.68 -2.51
N GLU A 149 -6.90 2.12 -3.20
CA GLU A 149 -5.52 2.08 -2.71
C GLU A 149 -5.37 2.82 -1.37
N SER A 150 -6.07 3.95 -1.21
CA SER A 150 -6.11 4.72 0.04
C SER A 150 -6.76 3.95 1.19
N VAL A 151 -7.86 3.24 0.93
CA VAL A 151 -8.54 2.39 1.93
C VAL A 151 -7.65 1.22 2.32
N GLU A 152 -7.05 0.53 1.35
CA GLU A 152 -6.13 -0.57 1.60
C GLU A 152 -4.92 -0.12 2.44
N GLN A 153 -4.35 1.05 2.12
CA GLN A 153 -3.27 1.63 2.90
C GLN A 153 -3.72 2.03 4.31
N GLN A 154 -4.94 2.57 4.47
CA GLN A 154 -5.49 2.88 5.79
C GLN A 154 -5.57 1.61 6.65
N ILE A 155 -6.12 0.50 6.10
CA ILE A 155 -6.22 -0.80 6.79
C ILE A 155 -4.84 -1.31 7.23
N ARG A 156 -3.83 -1.22 6.36
CA ARG A 156 -2.45 -1.64 6.65
C ARG A 156 -1.82 -0.91 7.85
N THR A 157 -2.29 0.29 8.14
CA THR A 157 -1.71 1.18 9.17
C THR A 157 -2.52 1.24 10.47
N ILE A 158 -3.60 0.47 10.58
CA ILE A 158 -4.44 0.43 11.79
C ILE A 158 -3.62 -0.09 12.98
N ASP A 159 -3.72 0.61 14.11
CA ASP A 159 -3.32 0.05 15.41
C ASP A 159 -4.41 -0.91 15.89
N PHE A 160 -4.15 -2.22 15.74
CA PHE A 160 -5.09 -3.26 16.14
C PHE A 160 -5.18 -3.47 17.65
N GLU A 161 -4.24 -2.95 18.44
CA GLU A 161 -4.34 -2.98 19.91
C GLU A 161 -5.33 -1.92 20.40
N HIS A 162 -5.30 -0.73 19.78
CA HIS A 162 -6.14 0.41 20.15
C HIS A 162 -6.83 1.05 18.93
N PRO A 163 -7.69 0.32 18.19
CA PRO A 163 -8.29 0.85 16.99
C PRO A 163 -9.24 1.99 17.33
N SER A 164 -9.13 3.10 16.59
CA SER A 164 -10.02 4.24 16.73
C SER A 164 -11.46 3.86 16.34
N PRO A 165 -12.48 4.66 16.71
CA PRO A 165 -13.86 4.38 16.29
C PRO A 165 -14.02 4.30 14.76
N ILE A 166 -13.23 5.08 14.02
CA ILE A 166 -13.23 5.06 12.56
C ILE A 166 -12.61 3.76 12.05
N ASP A 167 -11.47 3.35 12.60
CA ASP A 167 -10.79 2.11 12.19
C ASP A 167 -11.67 0.89 12.45
N ARG A 168 -12.36 0.85 13.60
CA ARG A 168 -13.35 -0.20 13.90
C ARG A 168 -14.47 -0.21 12.88
N SER A 169 -15.01 0.96 12.53
CA SER A 169 -16.07 1.06 11.53
C SER A 169 -15.60 0.54 10.17
N ILE A 170 -14.37 0.85 9.73
CA ILE A 170 -13.82 0.33 8.47
C ILE A 170 -13.72 -1.20 8.54
N LEU A 171 -13.09 -1.71 9.61
CA LEU A 171 -12.90 -3.15 9.81
C LEU A 171 -14.22 -3.94 9.87
N GLU A 172 -15.27 -3.35 10.43
CA GLU A 172 -16.61 -3.96 10.53
C GLU A 172 -17.36 -4.00 9.19
N ASN A 173 -16.98 -3.17 8.21
CA ASN A 173 -17.71 -2.97 6.96
C ASN A 173 -16.88 -3.35 5.71
N LEU A 174 -15.76 -4.07 5.86
CA LEU A 174 -14.86 -4.40 4.73
C LEU A 174 -15.55 -5.15 3.58
N ASP A 175 -16.48 -6.06 3.88
CA ASP A 175 -17.25 -6.77 2.85
C ASP A 175 -18.16 -5.81 2.07
N ASP A 176 -18.88 -4.94 2.79
CA ASP A 176 -19.76 -3.94 2.20
C ASP A 176 -18.96 -2.92 1.37
N GLU A 177 -17.76 -2.55 1.82
CA GLU A 177 -16.84 -1.69 1.08
C GLU A 177 -16.34 -2.37 -0.20
N ALA A 178 -15.95 -3.65 -0.13
CA ALA A 178 -15.54 -4.41 -1.31
C ALA A 178 -16.69 -4.56 -2.32
N GLU A 179 -17.92 -4.83 -1.86
CA GLU A 179 -19.11 -4.87 -2.72
C GLU A 179 -19.39 -3.50 -3.34
N ALA A 180 -19.30 -2.43 -2.55
CA ALA A 180 -19.48 -1.05 -3.01
C ALA A 180 -18.50 -0.68 -4.13
N PHE A 181 -17.20 -0.97 -3.98
CA PHE A 181 -16.21 -0.73 -5.02
C PHE A 181 -16.50 -1.54 -6.29
N GLY A 182 -16.82 -2.84 -6.16
CA GLY A 182 -17.13 -3.69 -7.31
C GLY A 182 -18.40 -3.31 -8.05
N ARG A 183 -19.36 -2.69 -7.34
CA ARG A 183 -20.57 -2.16 -7.95
C ARG A 183 -20.32 -0.86 -8.70
N ILE A 184 -19.46 0.01 -8.17
CA ILE A 184 -19.11 1.28 -8.82
C ILE A 184 -18.36 1.00 -10.13
N ASP A 185 -17.38 0.10 -10.08
CA ASP A 185 -16.51 -0.23 -11.21
C ASP A 185 -16.15 -1.74 -11.17
N PRO A 186 -16.80 -2.55 -12.03
CA PRO A 186 -16.56 -3.99 -12.11
C PRO A 186 -15.13 -4.38 -12.51
N ASP A 187 -14.37 -3.45 -13.12
CA ASP A 187 -13.00 -3.71 -13.59
C ASP A 187 -11.94 -3.43 -12.50
N LEU A 188 -12.33 -2.94 -11.32
CA LEU A 188 -11.40 -2.73 -10.21
C LEU A 188 -10.84 -4.06 -9.69
N ASP A 189 -9.53 -4.08 -9.44
CA ASP A 189 -8.88 -5.21 -8.78
C ASP A 189 -9.10 -5.17 -7.27
N LEU A 190 -10.14 -5.86 -6.81
CA LEU A 190 -10.54 -5.91 -5.40
C LEU A 190 -9.90 -7.05 -4.61
N ARG A 191 -8.90 -7.75 -5.18
CA ARG A 191 -8.37 -8.98 -4.57
C ARG A 191 -7.80 -8.73 -3.18
N THR A 192 -7.04 -7.65 -3.01
CA THR A 192 -6.42 -7.29 -1.72
C THR A 192 -7.48 -6.93 -0.67
N LEU A 193 -8.40 -6.02 -0.98
CA LEU A 193 -9.49 -5.67 -0.06
C LEU A 193 -10.36 -6.88 0.33
N LYS A 194 -10.66 -7.78 -0.62
CA LYS A 194 -11.39 -9.03 -0.34
C LYS A 194 -10.60 -9.99 0.55
N GLN A 195 -9.28 -10.07 0.40
CA GLN A 195 -8.43 -10.83 1.32
C GLN A 195 -8.48 -10.21 2.72
N TYR A 196 -8.40 -8.88 2.84
CA TYR A 196 -8.53 -8.23 4.14
C TYR A 196 -9.87 -8.54 4.81
N ALA A 197 -10.98 -8.50 4.07
CA ALA A 197 -12.29 -8.87 4.57
C ALA A 197 -12.33 -10.33 5.08
N LEU A 198 -11.82 -11.28 4.28
CA LEU A 198 -11.74 -12.70 4.66
C LEU A 198 -10.94 -12.94 5.96
N PHE A 199 -9.75 -12.32 6.07
CA PHE A 199 -8.94 -12.46 7.28
C PHE A 199 -9.54 -11.71 8.46
N GLN A 200 -10.32 -10.65 8.23
CA GLN A 200 -11.02 -9.94 9.29
C GLN A 200 -12.17 -10.78 9.87
N GLN A 201 -13.00 -11.41 9.02
CA GLN A 201 -14.06 -12.32 9.45
C GLN A 201 -13.54 -13.45 10.35
N THR A 202 -12.33 -13.93 10.08
CA THR A 202 -11.67 -14.99 10.84
C THR A 202 -10.80 -14.47 12.00
N LYS A 203 -10.82 -13.16 12.30
CA LYS A 203 -10.02 -12.48 13.34
C LYS A 203 -8.51 -12.70 13.21
N ARG A 204 -8.06 -12.85 11.96
CA ARG A 204 -6.69 -13.14 11.54
C ARG A 204 -6.04 -11.99 10.77
N LEU A 205 -6.77 -10.92 10.46
CA LEU A 205 -6.26 -9.77 9.71
C LEU A 205 -4.96 -9.15 10.30
N PRO A 206 -4.82 -8.93 11.63
CA PRO A 206 -3.58 -8.37 12.17
C PRO A 206 -2.36 -9.24 11.86
N ASN A 207 -2.53 -10.56 11.88
CA ASN A 207 -1.48 -11.53 11.59
C ASN A 207 -1.16 -11.60 10.10
N TYR A 208 -2.20 -11.56 9.27
CA TYR A 208 -2.03 -11.47 7.83
C TYR A 208 -1.22 -10.22 7.44
N LEU A 209 -1.59 -9.05 7.98
CA LEU A 209 -0.88 -7.80 7.76
C LEU A 209 0.55 -7.82 8.30
N ALA A 210 0.80 -8.43 9.46
CA ALA A 210 2.17 -8.59 9.97
C ALA A 210 3.07 -9.36 9.00
N VAL A 211 2.54 -10.40 8.35
CA VAL A 211 3.25 -11.19 7.34
C VAL A 211 3.38 -10.42 6.01
N GLU A 212 2.36 -9.63 5.65
CA GLU A 212 2.41 -8.72 4.48
C GLU A 212 3.50 -7.67 4.65
N HIS A 213 3.58 -7.03 5.83
CA HIS A 213 4.61 -6.06 6.19
C HIS A 213 6.02 -6.66 6.22
N ALA A 214 6.14 -7.95 6.54
CA ALA A 214 7.39 -8.70 6.41
C ALA A 214 7.77 -9.00 4.94
N GLY A 215 6.91 -8.67 3.98
CA GLY A 215 7.13 -8.85 2.56
C GLY A 215 7.00 -10.29 2.08
N LEU A 216 6.28 -11.14 2.83
CA LEU A 216 6.24 -12.59 2.56
C LEU A 216 5.07 -13.03 1.66
N TRP A 217 4.10 -12.17 1.37
CA TRP A 217 2.91 -12.49 0.55
C TRP A 217 3.01 -12.07 -0.93
N HIS A 218 4.21 -11.95 -1.46
CA HIS A 218 4.41 -11.55 -2.86
C HIS A 218 4.12 -12.70 -3.82
N ASN A 219 3.39 -12.42 -4.89
CA ASN A 219 3.13 -13.41 -5.94
C ASN A 219 4.46 -14.01 -6.46
N PRO A 220 4.60 -15.34 -6.50
CA PRO A 220 5.84 -15.97 -6.98
C PRO A 220 6.16 -15.53 -8.42
N GLY A 221 7.40 -15.08 -8.65
CA GLY A 221 7.91 -14.71 -9.98
C GLY A 221 7.41 -13.37 -10.53
N LYS A 222 6.84 -12.49 -9.68
CA LYS A 222 6.35 -11.16 -10.07
C LYS A 222 6.99 -10.00 -9.29
N GLY A 223 8.29 -10.05 -8.98
CA GLY A 223 9.02 -8.85 -8.54
C GLY A 223 10.09 -9.08 -7.48
N PHE A 224 9.99 -8.38 -6.34
CA PHE A 224 10.98 -8.36 -5.25
C PHE A 224 10.64 -9.32 -4.09
N GLY A 225 9.90 -10.40 -4.37
CA GLY A 225 9.36 -11.34 -3.38
C GLY A 225 10.29 -12.52 -3.05
N PRO A 226 9.88 -13.42 -2.13
CA PRO A 226 10.68 -14.58 -1.72
C PRO A 226 11.18 -15.47 -2.87
N ALA A 227 10.37 -15.61 -3.93
CA ALA A 227 10.72 -16.38 -5.13
C ALA A 227 11.84 -15.75 -5.99
N ASP A 228 12.09 -14.45 -5.81
CA ASP A 228 12.98 -13.65 -6.65
C ASP A 228 14.23 -13.16 -5.91
N TRP A 229 14.32 -13.35 -4.58
CA TRP A 229 15.48 -12.94 -3.77
C TRP A 229 16.82 -13.48 -4.28
N ILE A 230 16.83 -14.61 -4.98
CA ILE A 230 18.04 -15.18 -5.60
C ILE A 230 18.64 -14.31 -6.72
N LYS A 231 17.88 -13.36 -7.27
CA LYS A 231 18.32 -12.49 -8.38
C LYS A 231 19.09 -11.27 -7.89
N ASP A 232 18.77 -10.80 -6.69
CA ASP A 232 19.18 -9.46 -6.22
C ASP A 232 20.12 -9.51 -4.99
N MET A 233 20.49 -10.70 -4.51
CA MET A 233 21.15 -10.87 -3.22
C MET A 233 22.33 -11.83 -3.28
N MET A 234 23.26 -11.70 -2.34
CA MET A 234 24.35 -12.66 -2.09
C MET A 234 23.84 -13.83 -1.23
N PRO A 235 24.47 -15.02 -1.25
CA PRO A 235 24.04 -16.19 -0.47
C PRO A 235 23.77 -15.92 1.03
N ALA A 236 24.66 -15.16 1.68
CA ALA A 236 24.49 -14.82 3.10
C ALA A 236 23.22 -13.99 3.37
N GLU A 237 22.87 -13.06 2.47
CA GLU A 237 21.66 -12.25 2.60
C GLU A 237 20.41 -13.09 2.27
N LEU A 238 20.49 -14.01 1.29
CA LEU A 238 19.42 -14.95 1.00
C LEU A 238 19.13 -15.85 2.22
N ASP A 239 20.16 -16.43 2.84
CA ASP A 239 20.00 -17.27 4.04
C ASP A 239 19.35 -16.48 5.18
N ARG A 240 19.78 -15.23 5.40
CA ARG A 240 19.20 -14.34 6.41
C ARG A 240 17.72 -14.05 6.15
N ARG A 241 17.34 -13.80 4.90
CA ARG A 241 15.94 -13.51 4.51
C ARG A 241 15.03 -14.71 4.70
N TRP A 242 15.48 -15.90 4.30
CA TRP A 242 14.72 -17.12 4.53
C TRP A 242 14.67 -17.55 6.01
N ALA A 243 15.73 -17.31 6.79
CA ALA A 243 15.70 -17.48 8.24
C ALA A 243 14.57 -16.64 8.87
N HIS A 244 14.47 -15.38 8.45
CA HIS A 244 13.40 -14.48 8.90
C HIS A 244 12.01 -14.96 8.47
N ALA A 245 11.87 -15.46 7.24
CA ALA A 245 10.61 -16.04 6.75
C ALA A 245 10.18 -17.26 7.58
N ALA A 246 11.12 -18.18 7.85
CA ALA A 246 10.88 -19.37 8.67
C ALA A 246 10.51 -18.99 10.12
N GLU A 247 11.19 -18.00 10.71
CA GLU A 247 10.88 -17.53 12.06
C GLU A 247 9.52 -16.83 12.14
N THR A 248 9.16 -16.07 11.11
CA THR A 248 7.83 -15.46 10.99
C THR A 248 6.76 -16.55 10.94
N LEU A 249 6.96 -17.60 10.14
CA LEU A 249 6.06 -18.74 10.07
C LEU A 249 5.91 -19.45 11.44
N ARG A 250 7.02 -19.72 12.15
CA ARG A 250 6.98 -20.29 13.51
C ARG A 250 6.18 -19.42 14.48
N SER A 251 6.38 -18.11 14.40
CA SER A 251 5.67 -17.14 15.24
C SER A 251 4.17 -17.17 14.97
N GLN A 252 3.76 -17.24 13.70
CA GLN A 252 2.35 -17.40 13.34
C GLN A 252 1.74 -18.72 13.85
N GLN A 253 2.51 -19.81 13.81
CA GLN A 253 2.05 -21.11 14.30
C GLN A 253 1.87 -21.12 15.83
N LYS A 254 2.80 -20.53 16.59
CA LYS A 254 2.72 -20.45 18.07
C LYS A 254 1.52 -19.67 18.58
N LEU A 255 1.00 -18.72 17.79
CA LEU A 255 -0.17 -17.92 18.12
C LEU A 255 -1.51 -18.65 17.93
N GLU A 256 -1.49 -19.97 17.70
CA GLU A 256 -2.67 -20.81 17.41
C GLU A 256 -3.55 -20.33 16.24
N LYS A 257 -3.01 -19.44 15.39
CA LYS A 257 -3.68 -18.90 14.20
C LYS A 257 -3.41 -19.79 12.99
N THR A 258 -3.81 -21.05 13.11
CA THR A 258 -3.52 -22.14 12.17
C THR A 258 -3.71 -21.80 10.70
N GLY A 259 -4.75 -21.03 10.35
CA GLY A 259 -5.01 -20.67 8.94
C GLY A 259 -3.95 -19.78 8.29
N VAL A 260 -3.50 -18.69 8.96
CA VAL A 260 -2.48 -17.80 8.39
C VAL A 260 -1.14 -18.54 8.27
N ALA A 261 -0.79 -19.33 9.30
CA ALA A 261 0.43 -20.13 9.28
C ALA A 261 0.40 -21.19 8.16
N GLN A 262 -0.72 -21.88 7.97
CA GLN A 262 -0.87 -22.90 6.93
C GLN A 262 -0.80 -22.29 5.52
N GLU A 263 -1.51 -21.20 5.28
CA GLU A 263 -1.46 -20.48 4.00
C GLU A 263 -0.04 -19.95 3.73
N LEU A 264 0.64 -19.42 4.76
CA LEU A 264 2.00 -18.90 4.61
C LEU A 264 2.98 -20.03 4.31
N LYS A 265 2.85 -21.18 4.99
CA LYS A 265 3.65 -22.37 4.70
C LYS A 265 3.48 -22.79 3.24
N SER A 266 2.25 -22.95 2.77
CA SER A 266 1.97 -23.32 1.37
C SER A 266 2.54 -22.31 0.38
N HIS A 267 2.40 -21.01 0.66
CA HIS A 267 2.93 -19.95 -0.19
C HIS A 267 4.46 -19.90 -0.21
N LEU A 268 5.13 -19.99 0.94
CA LEU A 268 6.59 -20.00 1.02
C LEU A 268 7.19 -21.22 0.30
N LEU A 269 6.56 -22.40 0.42
CA LEU A 269 6.98 -23.59 -0.33
C LEU A 269 6.85 -23.38 -1.83
N LEU A 270 5.75 -22.80 -2.31
CA LEU A 270 5.58 -22.44 -3.72
C LEU A 270 6.65 -21.44 -4.19
N CYS A 271 6.98 -20.45 -3.35
CA CYS A 271 8.07 -19.50 -3.63
C CYS A 271 9.43 -20.20 -3.72
N ILE A 272 9.70 -21.20 -2.88
CA ILE A 272 10.92 -22.01 -2.97
C ILE A 272 10.96 -22.79 -4.28
N GLU A 273 9.89 -23.50 -4.65
CA GLU A 273 9.85 -24.20 -5.94
C GLU A 273 10.13 -23.24 -7.09
N LYS A 274 9.51 -22.05 -7.06
CA LYS A 274 9.70 -21.06 -8.12
C LYS A 274 11.10 -20.47 -8.12
N ALA A 275 11.71 -20.25 -6.95
CA ALA A 275 13.10 -19.84 -6.85
C ALA A 275 14.03 -20.91 -7.42
N ILE A 276 13.80 -22.20 -7.15
CA ILE A 276 14.59 -23.31 -7.71
C ILE A 276 14.48 -23.34 -9.24
N GLU A 277 13.28 -23.17 -9.79
CA GLU A 277 13.08 -23.04 -11.25
C GLU A 277 13.87 -21.84 -11.80
N ASN A 278 13.70 -20.67 -11.21
CA ASN A 278 14.36 -19.44 -11.63
C ASN A 278 15.90 -19.52 -11.54
N LEU A 279 16.45 -20.25 -10.57
CA LEU A 279 17.89 -20.44 -10.40
C LEU A 279 18.54 -21.08 -11.63
N SER A 280 17.79 -21.94 -12.33
CA SER A 280 18.23 -22.58 -13.57
C SER A 280 18.28 -21.63 -14.77
N GLU A 281 17.54 -20.52 -14.71
CA GLU A 281 17.42 -19.52 -15.78
C GLU A 281 18.42 -18.37 -15.64
N ILE A 282 19.04 -18.20 -14.47
CA ILE A 282 20.03 -17.14 -14.22
C ILE A 282 21.32 -17.43 -15.02
N GLN A 283 21.78 -16.43 -15.76
CA GLN A 283 23.08 -16.46 -16.43
C GLN A 283 24.19 -16.07 -15.45
N TRP A 284 24.84 -17.10 -14.89
CA TRP A 284 25.95 -16.92 -13.95
C TRP A 284 27.22 -16.45 -14.67
N SER A 285 27.92 -15.51 -14.05
CA SER A 285 29.26 -15.14 -14.52
C SER A 285 30.28 -16.19 -14.06
N LYS A 286 31.38 -16.35 -14.78
CA LYS A 286 32.44 -17.32 -14.42
C LYS A 286 33.09 -17.03 -13.06
N ASP A 287 33.10 -15.77 -12.66
CA ASP A 287 33.78 -15.30 -11.44
C ASP A 287 32.81 -15.17 -10.24
N TYR A 288 31.51 -15.24 -10.50
CA TYR A 288 30.44 -15.19 -9.49
C TYR A 288 29.34 -16.19 -9.87
N ASP A 289 29.62 -17.47 -9.58
CA ASP A 289 28.65 -18.56 -9.67
C ASP A 289 28.29 -19.04 -8.25
N TYR A 290 27.15 -18.58 -7.76
CA TYR A 290 26.60 -18.95 -6.45
C TYR A 290 25.49 -19.99 -6.55
N LYS A 291 25.35 -20.66 -7.71
CA LYS A 291 24.23 -21.56 -7.97
C LYS A 291 24.12 -22.67 -6.93
N GLU A 292 25.23 -23.33 -6.59
CA GLU A 292 25.21 -24.38 -5.56
C GLU A 292 24.85 -23.86 -4.17
N ASP A 293 25.37 -22.69 -3.78
CA ASP A 293 25.11 -22.10 -2.47
C ASP A 293 23.63 -21.73 -2.33
N PHE A 294 23.05 -21.11 -3.36
CA PHE A 294 21.63 -20.81 -3.40
C PHE A 294 20.75 -22.08 -3.38
N SER A 295 21.10 -23.12 -4.14
CA SER A 295 20.38 -24.39 -4.07
C SER A 295 20.39 -24.99 -2.66
N LYS A 296 21.56 -25.03 -1.99
CA LYS A 296 21.68 -25.55 -0.61
C LYS A 296 20.83 -24.75 0.37
N ILE A 297 20.80 -23.43 0.25
CA ILE A 297 19.97 -22.56 1.09
C ILE A 297 18.48 -22.84 0.86
N LEU A 298 18.04 -22.93 -0.40
CA LEU A 298 16.65 -23.20 -0.73
C LEU A 298 16.21 -24.60 -0.24
N GLU A 299 17.04 -25.62 -0.40
CA GLU A 299 16.78 -26.97 0.12
C GLU A 299 16.70 -27.02 1.65
N LYS A 300 17.63 -26.34 2.34
CA LYS A 300 17.60 -26.19 3.81
C LYS A 300 16.26 -25.63 4.26
N TYR A 301 15.83 -24.49 3.70
CA TYR A 301 14.58 -23.86 4.12
C TYR A 301 13.33 -24.59 3.64
N ARG A 302 13.40 -25.33 2.53
CA ARG A 302 12.34 -26.27 2.12
C ARG A 302 12.11 -27.32 3.19
N GLY A 303 13.19 -27.94 3.70
CA GLY A 303 13.14 -28.90 4.79
C GLY A 303 12.63 -28.29 6.09
N GLU A 304 13.18 -27.13 6.47
CA GLU A 304 12.80 -26.40 7.67
C GLU A 304 11.32 -26.01 7.66
N ILE A 305 10.83 -25.36 6.60
CA ILE A 305 9.43 -24.95 6.46
C ILE A 305 8.48 -26.16 6.46
N ASN A 306 8.86 -27.26 5.81
CA ASN A 306 8.07 -28.49 5.85
C ASN A 306 7.93 -29.05 7.27
N SER A 307 8.97 -28.95 8.10
CA SER A 307 8.96 -29.41 9.49
C SER A 307 8.11 -28.54 10.43
N ILE A 308 7.87 -27.28 10.07
CA ILE A 308 7.08 -26.35 10.89
C ILE A 308 5.59 -26.75 10.77
N GLY A 309 5.01 -27.26 11.85
CA GLY A 309 3.59 -27.65 11.89
C GLY A 309 3.29 -29.12 11.62
N ASN A 310 4.30 -29.98 11.55
CA ASN A 310 4.12 -31.42 11.71
C ASN A 310 4.26 -31.84 13.18
#